data_AF-A0A0P1EWD0-F1
#
_entry.id   AF-A0A0P1EWD0-F1
#
_cell.length_a   1.000
_cell.length_b   1.000
_cell.length_c   1.000
_cell.angle_alpha   90.00
_cell.angle_beta   90.00
_cell.angle_gamma   90.00
#
_symmetry.space_group_name_H-M   'P 1'
#
loop_
_entity.id
_entity.type
_entity.pdbx_description
1 polymer ?
#
loop_
_entity_poly.entity_id
_entity_poly.type
_entity_poly.pdbx_seq_one_letter_code
_entity_poly.pdbx_strand_id
1 'polypeptide(L)'
;MRVVVKGQKNRKGAPLRTDFGLGGADVVTLNQARERALEYRRMAKQGLTPRFNASLEIPTFEDVAKQVHIDRMPTWKNAKHGQQWINTLRDYAFPKIGRMPIDSVDQAEVMMCLGPIWTEKHETAKRLAQRIKTVLDVAKAKGMRWEEVDLEKRLWLCPEERMKGGEEHRVPLTDEMLAIIEPLRAMQSEYVFEGQKRNKPLSNMSMLMLLRRMNVEGVTVHGFRSTFRDWAGEVAGAPREVAEMSLSHKVGSDVERAYARSDLLDRRRLCCTNGLRGFIL
;
A
#
# COMPACT_ATOMS: atom_id res chain seq x y z
N MET A 1 29.19 3.61 15.52
CA MET A 1 29.02 3.15 16.93
C MET A 1 28.14 1.90 16.98
N ARG A 2 28.36 1.00 17.95
CA ARG A 2 27.58 -0.25 18.12
C ARG A 2 27.22 -0.48 19.59
N VAL A 3 26.14 -1.22 19.85
CA VAL A 3 25.79 -1.71 21.20
C VAL A 3 25.57 -3.22 21.18
N VAL A 4 26.14 -3.89 22.17
CA VAL A 4 25.92 -5.32 22.42
C VAL A 4 24.75 -5.47 23.37
N VAL A 5 23.75 -6.24 22.98
CA VAL A 5 22.61 -6.58 23.84
C VAL A 5 22.69 -8.07 24.18
N LYS A 6 22.54 -8.38 25.47
CA LYS A 6 22.60 -9.74 26.04
C LYS A 6 21.24 -10.09 26.64
N GLY A 7 20.92 -11.38 26.73
CA GLY A 7 19.69 -11.87 27.38
C GLY A 7 18.64 -12.43 26.42
N GLN A 8 18.88 -12.38 25.12
CA GLN A 8 18.04 -13.06 24.13
C GLN A 8 18.40 -14.54 24.04
N LYS A 9 17.45 -15.39 23.65
CA LYS A 9 17.68 -16.80 23.34
C LYS A 9 17.30 -17.06 21.89
N ASN A 10 18.06 -17.92 21.20
CA ASN A 10 17.69 -18.36 19.85
C ASN A 10 16.54 -19.39 19.90
N ARG A 11 16.04 -19.83 18.74
CA ARG A 11 14.98 -20.88 18.65
C ARG A 11 15.32 -22.20 19.36
N LYS A 12 16.60 -22.44 19.66
CA LYS A 12 17.10 -23.63 20.39
C LYS A 12 17.33 -23.35 21.88
N GLY A 13 16.92 -22.19 22.40
CA GLY A 13 17.06 -21.81 23.81
C GLY A 13 18.46 -21.35 24.23
N ALA A 14 19.44 -21.32 23.31
CA ALA A 14 20.80 -20.90 23.62
C ALA A 14 20.92 -19.36 23.67
N PRO A 15 21.75 -18.81 24.57
CA PRO A 15 21.93 -17.36 24.68
C PRO A 15 22.45 -16.76 23.38
N LEU A 16 21.73 -15.77 22.87
CA LEU A 16 22.02 -15.05 21.65
C LEU A 16 22.66 -13.70 22.00
N ARG A 17 23.90 -13.52 21.54
CA ARG A 17 24.57 -12.21 21.57
C ARG A 17 24.31 -11.52 20.23
N THR A 18 23.68 -10.35 20.29
CA THR A 18 23.37 -9.57 19.08
C THR A 18 24.00 -8.19 19.19
N ASP A 19 24.82 -7.85 18.18
CA ASP A 19 25.40 -6.52 18.04
C ASP A 19 24.48 -5.66 17.17
N PHE A 20 24.12 -4.47 17.66
CA PHE A 20 23.28 -3.49 16.97
C PHE A 20 24.10 -2.27 16.56
N GLY A 21 23.93 -1.84 15.31
CA GLY A 21 24.48 -0.58 14.83
C GLY A 21 23.70 0.60 15.40
N LEU A 22 24.40 1.62 15.87
CA LEU A 22 23.79 2.86 16.38
C LEU A 22 23.89 4.03 15.39
N GLY A 23 24.60 3.84 14.28
CA GLY A 23 24.92 4.86 13.26
C GLY A 23 26.42 5.18 13.18
N GLY A 24 26.82 5.96 12.17
CA GLY A 24 28.18 6.50 12.02
C GLY A 24 28.52 7.51 13.14
N ALA A 25 29.78 7.59 13.54
CA ALA A 25 30.22 8.49 14.62
C ALA A 25 30.20 9.98 14.22
N ASP A 26 30.13 10.23 12.92
CA ASP A 26 29.96 11.50 12.23
C ASP A 26 28.50 11.99 12.22
N VAL A 27 27.53 11.06 12.26
CA VAL A 27 26.09 11.35 12.14
C VAL A 27 25.37 11.31 13.49
N VAL A 28 25.85 10.53 14.45
CA VAL A 28 25.16 10.28 15.73
C VAL A 28 25.97 10.76 16.91
N THR A 29 25.39 11.67 17.70
CA THR A 29 26.06 12.20 18.90
C THR A 29 26.17 11.12 19.98
N LEU A 30 27.13 11.30 20.89
CA LEU A 30 27.34 10.39 22.03
C LEU A 30 26.09 10.21 22.89
N ASN A 31 25.30 11.29 23.10
CA ASN A 31 24.06 11.22 23.87
C ASN A 31 22.98 10.40 23.14
N GLN A 32 22.77 10.64 21.86
CA GLN A 32 21.84 9.86 21.04
C GLN A 32 22.22 8.38 20.97
N ALA A 33 23.52 8.09 20.88
CA ALA A 33 24.03 6.72 20.92
C ALA A 33 23.75 6.03 22.26
N ARG A 34 23.87 6.76 23.39
CA ARG A 34 23.56 6.25 24.73
C ARG A 34 22.07 5.99 24.92
N GLU A 35 21.20 6.88 24.46
CA GLU A 35 19.75 6.73 24.52
C GLU A 35 19.29 5.49 23.73
N ARG A 36 19.69 5.38 22.45
CA ARG A 36 19.38 4.21 21.61
C ARG A 36 19.93 2.90 22.19
N ALA A 37 21.11 2.94 22.79
CA ALA A 37 21.69 1.78 23.46
C ALA A 37 20.88 1.34 24.69
N LEU A 38 20.34 2.29 25.46
CA LEU A 38 19.48 2.01 26.60
C LEU A 38 18.14 1.41 26.14
N GLU A 39 17.58 1.95 25.07
CA GLU A 39 16.32 1.51 24.47
C GLU A 39 16.41 0.05 24.01
N TYR A 40 17.45 -0.32 23.24
CA TYR A 40 17.66 -1.70 22.81
C TYR A 40 17.84 -2.68 23.97
N ARG A 41 18.45 -2.26 25.08
CA ARG A 41 18.55 -3.09 26.29
C ARG A 41 17.20 -3.25 26.99
N ARG A 42 16.37 -2.20 27.04
CA ARG A 42 15.01 -2.26 27.61
C ARG A 42 14.13 -3.22 26.82
N MET A 43 14.11 -3.09 25.49
CA MET A 43 13.36 -3.98 24.61
C MET A 43 13.75 -5.45 24.82
N ALA A 44 15.05 -5.75 24.87
CA ALA A 44 15.53 -7.11 25.11
C ALA A 44 15.15 -7.66 26.48
N LYS A 45 15.11 -6.82 27.53
CA LYS A 45 14.64 -7.22 28.86
C LYS A 45 13.14 -7.56 28.88
N GLN A 46 12.36 -6.94 27.99
CA GLN A 46 10.92 -7.22 27.80
C GLN A 46 10.67 -8.42 26.86
N GLY A 47 11.71 -9.13 26.42
CA GLY A 47 11.59 -10.25 25.49
C GLY A 47 11.35 -9.84 24.04
N LEU A 48 11.37 -8.55 23.74
CA LEU A 48 11.22 -8.00 22.38
C LEU A 48 12.58 -8.01 21.68
N THR A 49 12.61 -8.41 20.41
CA THR A 49 13.82 -8.44 19.59
C THR A 49 14.04 -7.07 18.93
N PRO A 50 15.13 -6.32 19.24
CA PRO A 50 15.36 -4.99 18.64
C PRO A 50 15.66 -5.01 17.13
N ARG A 51 15.79 -6.20 16.50
CA ARG A 51 15.82 -6.35 15.04
C ARG A 51 14.42 -6.35 14.40
N PHE A 52 13.38 -6.66 15.19
CA PHE A 52 12.03 -6.96 14.71
C PHE A 52 10.95 -5.98 15.20
N ASN A 53 11.29 -5.05 16.10
CA ASN A 53 10.41 -3.97 16.51
C ASN A 53 10.95 -2.59 16.09
N ALA A 54 11.22 -2.40 14.80
CA ALA A 54 10.85 -1.12 14.25
C ALA A 54 9.33 -1.16 14.15
N SER A 55 8.62 -0.67 15.17
CA SER A 55 7.23 -0.26 14.93
C SER A 55 7.34 0.83 13.88
N LEU A 56 7.17 0.45 12.62
CA LEU A 56 7.00 1.37 11.51
C LEU A 56 5.73 2.12 11.86
N GLU A 57 5.87 3.32 12.43
CA GLU A 57 4.72 4.16 12.75
C GLU A 57 3.92 4.31 11.46
N ILE A 58 2.71 3.73 11.46
CA ILE A 58 1.81 3.80 10.33
C ILE A 58 1.52 5.30 10.13
N PRO A 59 1.81 5.85 8.93
CA PRO A 59 1.70 7.28 8.72
C PRO A 59 0.24 7.71 8.89
N THR A 60 0.04 8.94 9.37
CA THR A 60 -1.31 9.46 9.54
C THR A 60 -1.96 9.78 8.19
N PHE A 61 -3.28 9.87 8.17
CA PHE A 61 -4.02 10.28 6.97
C PHE A 61 -3.52 11.62 6.42
N GLU A 62 -3.24 12.58 7.29
CA GLU A 62 -2.73 13.89 6.91
C GLU A 62 -1.33 13.82 6.28
N ASP A 63 -0.44 12.99 6.81
CA ASP A 63 0.92 12.82 6.25
C ASP A 63 0.86 12.24 4.84
N VAL A 64 0.05 11.20 4.63
CA VAL A 64 -0.17 10.60 3.32
C VAL A 64 -0.84 11.60 2.38
N ALA A 65 -1.83 12.37 2.85
CA ALA A 65 -2.50 13.39 2.05
C ALA A 65 -1.57 14.53 1.61
N LYS A 66 -0.71 15.02 2.48
CA LYS A 66 0.31 16.04 2.16
C LYS A 66 1.31 15.49 1.14
N GLN A 67 1.76 14.25 1.32
CA GLN A 67 2.64 13.60 0.35
C GLN A 67 1.97 13.50 -1.02
N VAL A 68 0.72 13.03 -1.08
CA VAL A 68 -0.08 12.96 -2.32
C VAL A 68 -0.24 14.33 -2.97
N HIS A 69 -0.46 15.38 -2.17
CA HIS A 69 -0.55 16.73 -2.69
C HIS A 69 0.76 17.19 -3.31
N ILE A 70 1.87 17.10 -2.58
CA ILE A 70 3.22 17.47 -3.08
C ILE A 70 3.52 16.71 -4.37
N ASP A 71 3.24 15.42 -4.37
CA ASP A 71 3.42 14.51 -5.50
C ASP A 71 2.57 14.94 -6.72
N ARG A 72 1.34 15.40 -6.50
CA ARG A 72 0.42 15.84 -7.55
C ARG A 72 0.56 17.30 -7.95
N MET A 73 1.26 18.14 -7.18
CA MET A 73 1.44 19.56 -7.51
C MET A 73 1.94 19.80 -8.95
N PRO A 74 2.96 19.08 -9.46
CA PRO A 74 3.44 19.22 -10.85
C PRO A 74 2.43 18.75 -11.90
N THR A 75 1.34 18.10 -11.47
CA THR A 75 0.34 17.54 -12.38
C THR A 75 -0.75 18.51 -12.76
N TRP A 76 -1.01 19.49 -11.91
CA TRP A 76 -2.09 20.44 -12.10
C TRP A 76 -1.60 21.63 -12.92
N LYS A 77 -2.22 21.82 -14.09
CA LYS A 77 -1.97 22.98 -14.96
C LYS A 77 -2.24 24.31 -14.24
N ASN A 78 -3.06 24.31 -13.20
CA ASN A 78 -3.43 25.48 -12.41
C ASN A 78 -3.06 25.29 -10.93
N ALA A 79 -2.11 26.11 -10.44
CA ALA A 79 -1.67 26.09 -9.05
C ALA A 79 -2.81 26.31 -8.04
N LYS A 80 -3.82 27.13 -8.40
CA LYS A 80 -5.01 27.36 -7.58
C LYS A 80 -5.82 26.09 -7.38
N HIS A 81 -5.87 25.22 -8.39
CA HIS A 81 -6.56 23.93 -8.29
C HIS A 81 -5.84 22.99 -7.31
N GLY A 82 -4.51 22.96 -7.32
CA GLY A 82 -3.72 22.21 -6.35
C GLY A 82 -3.94 22.70 -4.92
N GLN A 83 -3.91 24.01 -4.72
CA GLN A 83 -4.19 24.59 -3.41
C GLN A 83 -5.62 24.29 -2.94
N GLN A 84 -6.61 24.39 -3.83
CA GLN A 84 -7.99 23.98 -3.55
C GLN A 84 -8.08 22.49 -3.20
N TRP A 85 -7.22 21.65 -3.79
CA TRP A 85 -7.18 20.22 -3.54
C TRP A 85 -6.90 19.91 -2.07
N ILE A 86 -5.79 20.42 -1.55
CA ILE A 86 -5.38 20.20 -0.15
C ILE A 86 -6.23 20.99 0.83
N ASN A 87 -6.68 22.20 0.47
CA ASN A 87 -7.52 23.01 1.35
C ASN A 87 -8.83 22.27 1.69
N THR A 88 -9.49 21.61 0.74
CA THR A 88 -10.71 20.86 1.09
C THR A 88 -10.41 19.66 2.01
N LEU A 89 -9.25 19.01 1.90
CA LEU A 89 -8.88 17.97 2.88
C LEU A 89 -8.60 18.59 4.24
N ARG A 90 -7.89 19.73 4.28
CA ARG A 90 -7.62 20.49 5.51
C ARG A 90 -8.89 20.97 6.20
N ASP A 91 -9.86 21.45 5.44
CA ASP A 91 -11.04 22.09 5.99
C ASP A 91 -12.08 21.05 6.46
N TYR A 92 -12.12 19.86 5.84
CA TYR A 92 -13.20 18.89 6.09
C TYR A 92 -12.76 17.49 6.55
N ALA A 93 -11.53 17.05 6.25
CA ALA A 93 -11.02 15.72 6.61
C ALA A 93 -9.99 15.77 7.74
N PHE A 94 -8.98 16.63 7.68
CA PHE A 94 -7.91 16.69 8.69
C PHE A 94 -8.40 16.90 10.13
N PRO A 95 -9.43 17.74 10.38
CA PRO A 95 -9.94 17.93 11.74
C PRO A 95 -10.56 16.68 12.36
N LYS A 96 -10.98 15.71 11.52
CA LYS A 96 -11.70 14.51 11.95
C LYS A 96 -10.82 13.28 11.91
N ILE A 97 -10.10 13.09 10.79
CA ILE A 97 -9.35 11.86 10.49
C ILE A 97 -7.87 12.10 10.26
N GLY A 98 -7.40 13.36 10.25
CA GLY A 98 -6.03 13.72 9.84
C GLY A 98 -4.94 13.04 10.67
N ARG A 99 -5.15 12.94 11.98
CA ARG A 99 -4.19 12.32 12.92
C ARG A 99 -4.33 10.80 13.03
N MET A 100 -5.35 10.21 12.40
CA MET A 100 -5.57 8.78 12.46
C MET A 100 -4.53 8.04 11.62
N PRO A 101 -4.01 6.88 12.09
CA PRO A 101 -3.25 5.96 11.25
C PRO A 101 -3.99 5.66 9.95
N ILE A 102 -3.31 5.71 8.81
CA ILE A 102 -3.95 5.59 7.49
C ILE A 102 -4.74 4.27 7.29
N ASP A 103 -4.32 3.20 7.97
CA ASP A 103 -4.97 1.88 7.98
C ASP A 103 -6.25 1.82 8.84
N SER A 104 -6.40 2.75 9.79
CA SER A 104 -7.58 2.86 10.66
C SER A 104 -8.71 3.72 10.09
N VAL A 105 -8.52 4.32 8.91
CA VAL A 105 -9.54 5.17 8.26
C VAL A 105 -10.48 4.32 7.41
N ASP A 106 -11.70 4.08 7.89
CA ASP A 106 -12.72 3.28 7.19
C ASP A 106 -14.00 4.10 6.90
N GLN A 107 -15.06 3.43 6.42
CA GLN A 107 -16.31 4.04 5.97
C GLN A 107 -16.93 4.93 7.05
N ALA A 108 -16.87 4.56 8.32
CA ALA A 108 -17.40 5.37 9.41
C ALA A 108 -16.70 6.73 9.48
N GLU A 109 -15.36 6.74 9.42
CA GLU A 109 -14.51 7.92 9.44
C GLU A 109 -14.71 8.80 8.20
N VAL A 110 -14.86 8.18 7.04
CA VAL A 110 -15.19 8.88 5.80
C VAL A 110 -16.59 9.51 5.89
N MET A 111 -17.57 8.81 6.46
CA MET A 111 -18.92 9.34 6.67
C MET A 111 -18.96 10.45 7.71
N MET A 112 -18.11 10.41 8.75
CA MET A 112 -17.93 11.55 9.67
C MET A 112 -17.47 12.80 8.91
N CYS A 113 -16.61 12.64 7.90
CA CYS A 113 -16.17 13.75 7.05
C CYS A 113 -17.29 14.28 6.14
N LEU A 114 -18.00 13.39 5.46
CA LEU A 114 -18.95 13.72 4.40
C LEU A 114 -20.35 14.11 4.91
N GLY A 115 -20.85 13.43 5.94
CA GLY A 115 -22.21 13.61 6.47
C GLY A 115 -22.60 15.06 6.73
N PRO A 116 -21.75 15.86 7.42
CA PRO A 116 -22.07 17.26 7.72
C PRO A 116 -22.18 18.19 6.49
N ILE A 117 -21.68 17.77 5.33
CA ILE A 117 -21.66 18.61 4.11
C ILE A 117 -22.42 17.98 2.93
N TRP A 118 -22.95 16.76 3.09
CA TRP A 118 -23.51 15.98 2.00
C TRP A 118 -24.75 16.62 1.38
N THR A 119 -25.63 17.19 2.21
CA THR A 119 -26.89 17.81 1.79
C THR A 119 -26.72 19.29 1.42
N GLU A 120 -25.98 20.05 2.25
CA GLU A 120 -25.84 21.49 2.07
C GLU A 120 -24.79 21.89 1.03
N LYS A 121 -23.74 21.08 0.86
CA LYS A 121 -22.60 21.37 -0.03
C LYS A 121 -22.25 20.14 -0.87
N HIS A 122 -23.24 19.57 -1.54
CA HIS A 122 -23.14 18.28 -2.24
C HIS A 122 -21.92 18.16 -3.18
N GLU A 123 -21.65 19.17 -4.01
CA GLU A 123 -20.47 19.17 -4.90
C GLU A 123 -19.14 19.20 -4.13
N THR A 124 -19.10 19.86 -2.98
CA THR A 124 -17.91 19.85 -2.10
C THR A 124 -17.73 18.48 -1.46
N ALA A 125 -18.83 17.84 -1.04
CA ALA A 125 -18.80 16.49 -0.47
C ALA A 125 -18.33 15.45 -1.50
N LYS A 126 -18.83 15.50 -2.74
CA LYS A 126 -18.39 14.62 -3.83
C LYS A 126 -16.90 14.77 -4.13
N ARG A 127 -16.41 16.02 -4.19
CA ARG A 127 -14.98 16.32 -4.38
C ARG A 127 -14.14 15.83 -3.19
N LEU A 128 -14.62 16.01 -1.96
CA LEU A 128 -13.93 15.51 -0.76
C LEU A 128 -13.81 13.99 -0.79
N ALA A 129 -14.90 13.27 -1.10
CA ALA A 129 -14.91 11.81 -1.20
C ALA A 129 -13.89 11.29 -2.21
N GLN A 130 -13.82 11.90 -3.40
CA GLN A 130 -12.83 11.55 -4.44
C GLN A 130 -11.39 11.74 -3.96
N ARG A 131 -11.13 12.79 -3.17
CA ARG A 131 -9.79 13.12 -2.66
C ARG A 131 -9.39 12.19 -1.52
N ILE A 132 -10.29 11.91 -0.58
CA ILE A 132 -10.06 10.92 0.47
C ILE A 132 -9.77 9.55 -0.16
N LYS A 133 -10.59 9.12 -1.13
CA LYS A 133 -10.36 7.88 -1.88
C LYS A 133 -8.97 7.85 -2.53
N THR A 134 -8.56 8.96 -3.15
CA THR A 134 -7.22 9.07 -3.77
C THR A 134 -6.10 8.85 -2.75
N VAL A 135 -6.21 9.42 -1.56
CA VAL A 135 -5.20 9.27 -0.49
C VAL A 135 -5.16 7.82 0.00
N LEU A 136 -6.32 7.18 0.20
CA LEU A 136 -6.42 5.79 0.63
C LEU A 136 -5.92 4.80 -0.43
N ASP A 137 -6.17 5.05 -1.70
CA ASP A 137 -5.70 4.19 -2.80
C ASP A 137 -4.17 4.27 -2.95
N VAL A 138 -3.60 5.46 -2.78
CA VAL A 138 -2.14 5.70 -2.73
C VAL A 138 -1.48 4.90 -1.61
N ALA A 139 -2.15 4.75 -0.47
CA ALA A 139 -1.64 3.97 0.65
C ALA A 139 -1.56 2.46 0.33
N LYS A 140 -2.43 1.93 -0.54
CA LYS A 140 -2.55 0.48 -0.83
C LYS A 140 -1.52 -0.06 -1.83
N ALA A 141 -1.28 0.68 -2.92
CA ALA A 141 -0.36 0.24 -3.99
C ALA A 141 1.12 0.30 -3.58
N LYS A 142 1.44 1.12 -2.57
CA LYS A 142 2.80 1.32 -2.08
C LYS A 142 3.24 0.12 -1.24
N GLY A 143 4.30 -0.55 -1.69
CA GLY A 143 5.05 -1.45 -0.82
C GLY A 143 4.81 -2.94 -1.01
N MET A 144 4.49 -3.42 -2.23
CA MET A 144 4.56 -4.86 -2.54
C MET A 144 5.95 -5.41 -2.23
N ARG A 145 6.01 -6.50 -1.46
CA ARG A 145 7.26 -7.08 -0.95
C ARG A 145 7.53 -8.45 -1.55
N TRP A 146 8.81 -8.82 -1.63
CA TRP A 146 9.18 -10.14 -2.13
C TRP A 146 8.71 -11.28 -1.23
N GLU A 147 8.53 -11.04 0.07
CA GLU A 147 7.99 -12.04 1.02
C GLU A 147 6.51 -12.36 0.78
N GLU A 148 5.78 -11.48 0.10
CA GLU A 148 4.37 -11.67 -0.28
C GLU A 148 4.23 -12.51 -1.56
N VAL A 149 5.32 -12.79 -2.28
CA VAL A 149 5.33 -13.44 -3.59
C VAL A 149 5.83 -14.88 -3.48
N ASP A 150 4.92 -15.83 -3.68
CA ASP A 150 5.22 -17.25 -3.83
C ASP A 150 5.38 -17.58 -5.32
N LEU A 151 6.63 -17.62 -5.79
CA LEU A 151 6.95 -17.92 -7.21
C LEU A 151 6.63 -19.36 -7.58
N GLU A 152 6.75 -20.31 -6.65
CA GLU A 152 6.46 -21.72 -6.91
C GLU A 152 4.96 -21.93 -7.12
N LYS A 153 4.14 -21.35 -6.25
CA LYS A 153 2.68 -21.41 -6.39
C LYS A 153 2.13 -20.41 -7.41
N ARG A 154 2.96 -19.47 -7.89
CA ARG A 154 2.59 -18.36 -8.77
C ARG A 154 1.48 -17.52 -8.15
N LEU A 155 1.72 -17.05 -6.94
CA LEU A 155 0.76 -16.29 -6.14
C LEU A 155 1.42 -15.07 -5.51
N TRP A 156 0.70 -13.96 -5.54
CA TRP A 156 0.93 -12.84 -4.63
C TRP A 156 -0.15 -12.85 -3.55
N LEU A 157 0.29 -12.85 -2.29
CA LEU A 157 -0.54 -12.82 -1.10
C LEU A 157 -0.47 -11.40 -0.51
N CYS A 158 -1.45 -10.56 -0.85
CA CYS A 158 -1.52 -9.23 -0.27
C CYS A 158 -2.14 -9.35 1.13
N PRO A 159 -1.40 -9.03 2.19
CA PRO A 159 -1.80 -9.34 3.55
C PRO A 159 -2.96 -8.45 4.00
N GLU A 160 -3.76 -8.92 4.95
CA GLU A 160 -5.02 -8.29 5.36
C GLU A 160 -4.84 -6.84 5.82
N GLU A 161 -3.70 -6.51 6.43
CA GLU A 161 -3.35 -5.18 6.92
C GLU A 161 -3.22 -4.16 5.77
N ARG A 162 -3.02 -4.63 4.53
CA ARG A 162 -2.99 -3.80 3.32
C ARG A 162 -4.30 -3.83 2.54
N MET A 163 -5.27 -4.64 2.96
CA MET A 163 -6.52 -4.86 2.26
C MET A 163 -7.70 -4.16 2.97
N LYS A 164 -8.52 -3.44 2.19
CA LYS A 164 -9.72 -2.75 2.69
C LYS A 164 -10.75 -3.71 3.32
N GLY A 165 -10.70 -4.99 2.94
CA GLY A 165 -11.65 -6.00 3.37
C GLY A 165 -11.34 -6.61 4.73
N GLY A 166 -10.14 -6.37 5.29
CA GLY A 166 -9.65 -7.10 6.47
C GLY A 166 -9.44 -8.59 6.20
N GLU A 167 -9.24 -8.97 4.93
CA GLU A 167 -9.03 -10.34 4.49
C GLU A 167 -7.82 -10.37 3.55
N GLU A 168 -7.00 -11.42 3.66
CA GLU A 168 -5.89 -11.66 2.74
C GLU A 168 -6.42 -11.75 1.30
N HIS A 169 -5.77 -11.04 0.38
CA HIS A 169 -6.14 -11.06 -1.03
C HIS A 169 -5.10 -11.79 -1.85
N ARG A 170 -5.51 -12.92 -2.43
CA ARG A 170 -4.67 -13.75 -3.30
C ARG A 170 -4.82 -13.32 -4.74
N VAL A 171 -3.70 -13.03 -5.40
CA VAL A 171 -3.63 -12.67 -6.82
C VAL A 171 -2.84 -13.76 -7.56
N PRO A 172 -3.44 -14.46 -8.53
CA PRO A 172 -2.70 -15.40 -9.38
C PRO A 172 -1.74 -14.64 -10.30
N LEU A 173 -0.48 -15.09 -10.34
CA LEU A 173 0.55 -14.52 -11.20
C LEU A 173 0.62 -15.33 -12.51
N THR A 174 0.52 -14.64 -13.65
CA THR A 174 0.69 -15.25 -14.98
C THR A 174 2.16 -15.30 -15.38
N ASP A 175 2.48 -16.02 -16.46
CA ASP A 175 3.86 -16.07 -16.98
C ASP A 175 4.35 -14.68 -17.40
N GLU A 176 3.49 -13.83 -17.96
CA GLU A 176 3.83 -12.45 -18.31
C GLU A 176 4.09 -11.60 -17.07
N MET A 177 3.30 -11.78 -16.02
CA MET A 177 3.50 -11.09 -14.76
C MET A 177 4.85 -11.46 -14.15
N LEU A 178 5.18 -12.75 -14.16
CA LEU A 178 6.45 -13.29 -13.69
C LEU A 178 7.62 -12.77 -14.53
N ALA A 179 7.50 -12.75 -15.86
CA ALA A 179 8.52 -12.21 -16.76
C ALA A 179 8.86 -10.74 -16.47
N ILE A 180 7.92 -9.96 -15.94
CA ILE A 180 8.15 -8.57 -15.53
C ILE A 180 8.84 -8.50 -14.16
N ILE A 181 8.37 -9.25 -13.17
CA ILE A 181 8.85 -9.10 -11.79
C ILE A 181 10.13 -9.90 -11.50
N GLU A 182 10.29 -11.11 -12.04
CA GLU A 182 11.44 -11.98 -11.74
C GLU A 182 12.80 -11.30 -11.98
N PRO A 183 13.02 -10.58 -13.10
CA PRO A 183 14.27 -9.84 -13.30
C PRO A 183 14.56 -8.78 -12.23
N LEU A 184 13.52 -8.24 -11.59
CA LEU A 184 13.65 -7.22 -10.54
C LEU A 184 14.30 -7.77 -9.27
N ARG A 185 14.35 -9.10 -9.08
CA ARG A 185 15.10 -9.73 -7.98
C ARG A 185 16.60 -9.42 -8.01
N ALA A 186 17.15 -9.16 -9.18
CA ALA A 186 18.56 -8.77 -9.33
C ALA A 186 18.90 -7.48 -8.57
N MET A 187 17.91 -6.62 -8.30
CA MET A 187 18.09 -5.40 -7.50
C MET A 187 18.33 -5.68 -6.01
N GLN A 188 18.04 -6.90 -5.54
CA GLN A 188 18.18 -7.32 -4.13
C GLN A 188 17.45 -6.38 -3.15
N SER A 189 16.33 -5.80 -3.60
CA SER A 189 15.49 -4.93 -2.79
C SER A 189 14.53 -5.75 -1.93
N GLU A 190 14.05 -5.16 -0.84
CA GLU A 190 12.92 -5.68 -0.05
C GLU A 190 11.59 -5.61 -0.85
N TYR A 191 11.48 -4.60 -1.73
CA TYR A 191 10.29 -4.33 -2.52
C TYR A 191 10.39 -4.95 -3.91
N VAL A 192 9.26 -5.43 -4.42
CA VAL A 192 9.16 -5.93 -5.81
C VAL A 192 9.39 -4.77 -6.80
N PHE A 193 8.75 -3.63 -6.54
CA PHE A 193 8.95 -2.40 -7.30
C PHE A 193 9.72 -1.40 -6.44
N GLU A 194 11.03 -1.37 -6.62
CA GLU A 194 11.94 -0.41 -5.99
C GLU A 194 11.90 0.95 -6.70
N GLY A 195 11.92 2.03 -5.93
CA GLY A 195 11.99 3.40 -6.44
C GLY A 195 13.43 3.86 -6.72
N GLN A 196 13.58 5.12 -7.13
CA GLN A 196 14.92 5.70 -7.37
C GLN A 196 15.84 5.72 -6.13
N LYS A 197 15.25 5.68 -4.92
CA LYS A 197 16.01 5.55 -3.67
C LYS A 197 16.15 4.07 -3.33
N ARG A 198 17.38 3.62 -3.13
CA ARG A 198 17.68 2.24 -2.77
C ARG A 198 16.97 1.81 -1.48
N ASN A 199 16.44 0.60 -1.50
CA ASN A 199 15.58 -0.06 -0.52
C ASN A 199 14.35 0.76 -0.12
N LYS A 200 13.78 1.51 -1.06
CA LYS A 200 12.51 2.22 -0.86
C LYS A 200 11.53 1.84 -1.96
N PRO A 201 10.23 1.74 -1.65
CA PRO A 201 9.24 1.38 -2.64
C PRO A 201 9.13 2.47 -3.72
N LEU A 202 8.67 2.05 -4.90
CA LEU A 202 8.29 2.95 -5.97
C LEU A 202 7.29 4.01 -5.48
N SER A 203 7.48 5.27 -5.89
CA SER A 203 6.49 6.32 -5.64
C SER A 203 5.26 6.11 -6.52
N ASN A 204 4.08 6.44 -6.00
CA ASN A 204 2.82 6.43 -6.76
C ASN A 204 2.85 7.37 -7.98
N MET A 205 3.77 8.35 -8.01
CA MET A 205 3.97 9.22 -9.16
C MET A 205 4.68 8.55 -10.32
N SER A 206 5.40 7.45 -10.07
CA SER A 206 6.23 6.82 -11.09
C SER A 206 5.39 6.37 -12.28
N MET A 207 4.20 5.81 -12.03
CA MET A 207 3.29 5.38 -13.10
C MET A 207 2.66 6.54 -13.86
N LEU A 208 2.19 7.55 -13.13
CA LEU A 208 1.60 8.74 -13.75
C LEU A 208 2.65 9.52 -14.58
N MET A 209 3.89 9.58 -14.10
CA MET A 209 5.00 10.22 -14.81
C MET A 209 5.45 9.40 -16.02
N LEU A 210 5.38 8.07 -15.95
CA LEU A 210 5.61 7.21 -17.11
C LEU A 210 4.58 7.49 -18.22
N LEU A 211 3.28 7.47 -17.88
CA LEU A 211 2.20 7.76 -18.84
C LEU A 211 2.36 9.14 -19.50
N ARG A 212 2.77 10.16 -18.73
CA ARG A 212 3.09 11.49 -19.26
C ARG A 212 4.27 11.48 -20.23
N ARG A 213 5.36 10.78 -19.90
CA ARG A 213 6.54 10.67 -20.77
C ARG A 213 6.23 9.90 -22.06
N MET A 214 5.30 8.96 -21.99
CA MET A 214 4.78 8.24 -23.16
C MET A 214 3.79 9.06 -23.99
N ASN A 215 3.50 10.31 -23.59
CA ASN A 215 2.54 11.21 -24.23
C ASN A 215 1.12 10.61 -24.36
N VAL A 216 0.73 9.79 -23.37
CA VAL A 216 -0.62 9.21 -23.30
C VAL A 216 -1.52 10.13 -22.50
N GLU A 217 -2.46 10.79 -23.17
CA GLU A 217 -3.45 11.68 -22.56
C GLU A 217 -4.77 10.95 -22.25
N GLY A 218 -5.55 11.47 -21.29
CA GLY A 218 -6.88 10.94 -20.95
C GLY A 218 -6.89 9.64 -20.12
N VAL A 219 -5.74 8.99 -19.92
CA VAL A 219 -5.61 7.76 -19.13
C VAL A 219 -5.14 8.07 -17.71
N THR A 220 -5.70 7.36 -16.73
CA THR A 220 -5.27 7.44 -15.32
C THR A 220 -4.86 6.06 -14.82
N VAL A 221 -4.02 6.01 -13.78
CA VAL A 221 -3.66 4.74 -13.10
C VAL A 221 -4.91 4.00 -12.60
N HIS A 222 -5.98 4.72 -12.23
CA HIS A 222 -7.24 4.09 -11.85
C HIS A 222 -8.01 3.52 -13.05
N GLY A 223 -7.82 4.11 -14.24
CA GLY A 223 -8.38 3.63 -15.51
C GLY A 223 -8.02 2.18 -15.75
N PHE A 224 -6.80 1.75 -15.38
CA PHE A 224 -6.37 0.37 -15.48
C PHE A 224 -7.31 -0.65 -14.81
N ARG A 225 -7.82 -0.38 -13.61
CA ARG A 225 -8.75 -1.32 -12.94
C ARG A 225 -10.11 -1.38 -13.63
N SER A 226 -10.57 -0.25 -14.16
CA SER A 226 -11.83 -0.19 -14.91
C SER A 226 -11.68 -0.92 -16.25
N THR A 227 -10.58 -0.67 -16.96
CA THR A 227 -10.21 -1.37 -18.19
C THR A 227 -10.07 -2.87 -17.96
N PHE A 228 -9.45 -3.32 -16.86
CA PHE A 228 -9.40 -4.74 -16.52
C PHE A 228 -10.80 -5.33 -16.34
N ARG A 229 -11.69 -4.60 -15.64
CA ARG A 229 -13.06 -5.06 -15.38
C ARG A 229 -13.86 -5.22 -16.67
N ASP A 230 -13.78 -4.24 -17.55
CA ASP A 230 -14.47 -4.25 -18.84
C ASP A 230 -13.87 -5.34 -19.75
N TRP A 231 -12.54 -5.43 -19.81
CA TRP A 231 -11.84 -6.48 -20.55
C TRP A 231 -12.19 -7.89 -20.07
N ALA A 232 -12.23 -8.11 -18.75
CA ALA A 232 -12.55 -9.41 -18.18
C ALA A 232 -13.95 -9.87 -18.59
N GLY A 233 -14.93 -8.97 -18.63
CA GLY A 233 -16.28 -9.28 -19.09
C GLY A 233 -16.38 -9.44 -20.61
N GLU A 234 -15.86 -8.48 -21.37
CA GLU A 234 -16.10 -8.38 -22.81
C GLU A 234 -15.18 -9.27 -23.65
N VAL A 235 -13.92 -9.44 -23.22
CA VAL A 235 -12.90 -10.15 -24.02
C VAL A 235 -12.58 -11.50 -23.42
N ALA A 236 -12.34 -11.56 -22.10
CA ALA A 236 -12.03 -12.83 -21.44
C ALA A 236 -13.25 -13.73 -21.25
N GLY A 237 -14.47 -13.18 -21.40
CA GLY A 237 -15.73 -13.89 -21.14
C GLY A 237 -15.85 -14.34 -19.68
N ALA A 238 -15.15 -13.68 -18.77
CA ALA A 238 -15.12 -14.07 -17.37
C ALA A 238 -16.45 -13.70 -16.71
N PRO A 239 -17.02 -14.58 -15.86
CA PRO A 239 -18.17 -14.23 -15.05
C PRO A 239 -17.89 -12.99 -14.19
N ARG A 240 -18.92 -12.16 -13.98
CA ARG A 240 -18.81 -10.94 -13.17
C ARG A 240 -18.18 -11.21 -11.80
N GLU A 241 -18.57 -12.30 -11.13
CA GLU A 241 -17.99 -12.71 -9.84
C GLU A 241 -16.47 -12.85 -9.90
N VAL A 242 -15.93 -13.46 -10.96
CA VAL A 242 -14.49 -13.69 -11.15
C VAL A 242 -13.77 -12.36 -11.36
N ALA A 243 -14.32 -11.49 -12.22
CA ALA A 243 -13.74 -10.18 -12.50
C ALA A 243 -13.72 -9.26 -11.25
N GLU A 244 -14.84 -9.20 -10.53
CA GLU A 244 -14.97 -8.37 -9.32
C GLU A 244 -14.10 -8.92 -8.16
N MET A 245 -14.02 -10.24 -7.98
CA MET A 245 -13.15 -10.87 -6.98
C MET A 245 -11.66 -10.75 -7.33
N SER A 246 -11.28 -10.72 -8.60
CA SER A 246 -9.89 -10.38 -9.02
C SER A 246 -9.48 -8.97 -8.58
N LEU A 247 -10.46 -8.05 -8.54
CA LEU A 247 -10.28 -6.68 -8.05
C LEU A 247 -10.47 -6.53 -6.53
N SER A 248 -10.59 -7.63 -5.78
CA SER A 248 -10.85 -7.61 -4.33
C SER A 248 -12.14 -6.87 -3.96
N HIS A 249 -13.14 -6.90 -4.83
CA HIS A 249 -14.48 -6.41 -4.52
C HIS A 249 -15.29 -7.51 -3.83
N LYS A 250 -16.11 -7.12 -2.84
CA LYS A 250 -17.08 -8.04 -2.23
C LYS A 250 -18.23 -8.29 -3.23
N VAL A 251 -18.54 -9.55 -3.49
CA VAL A 251 -19.61 -9.99 -4.40
C VAL A 251 -20.68 -10.73 -3.60
N GLY A 252 -21.95 -10.51 -3.93
CA GLY A 252 -23.08 -11.13 -3.24
C GLY A 252 -23.44 -10.47 -1.91
N SER A 253 -24.58 -10.89 -1.36
CA SER A 253 -25.07 -10.51 -0.03
C SER A 253 -24.23 -11.11 1.10
N ASP A 254 -24.38 -10.58 2.32
CA ASP A 254 -23.67 -11.08 3.51
C ASP A 254 -23.92 -12.57 3.74
N VAL A 255 -25.14 -13.04 3.44
CA VAL A 255 -25.53 -14.45 3.53
C VAL A 255 -24.82 -15.28 2.48
N GLU A 256 -24.84 -14.86 1.20
CA GLU A 256 -24.15 -15.58 0.12
C GLU A 256 -22.64 -15.71 0.38
N ARG A 257 -22.01 -14.66 0.90
CA ARG A 257 -20.59 -14.67 1.24
C ARG A 257 -20.26 -15.60 2.40
N ALA A 258 -21.15 -15.76 3.38
CA ALA A 258 -20.97 -16.72 4.47
C ALA A 258 -20.96 -18.18 3.98
N TYR A 259 -21.64 -18.46 2.85
CA TYR A 259 -21.65 -19.79 2.22
C TYR A 259 -20.58 -19.97 1.13
N ALA A 260 -20.02 -18.88 0.59
CA ALA A 260 -18.96 -18.93 -0.40
C ALA A 260 -17.64 -19.38 0.24
N ARG A 261 -17.30 -20.67 0.09
CA ARG A 261 -16.09 -21.28 0.67
C ARG A 261 -14.82 -21.12 -0.17
N SER A 262 -14.90 -20.48 -1.33
CA SER A 262 -13.80 -20.37 -2.29
C SER A 262 -13.68 -18.94 -2.81
N ASP A 263 -12.44 -18.49 -2.99
CA ASP A 263 -12.11 -17.22 -3.64
C ASP A 263 -12.01 -17.34 -5.17
N LEU A 264 -12.44 -18.48 -5.74
CA LEU A 264 -12.42 -18.78 -7.18
C LEU A 264 -11.02 -18.65 -7.82
N LEU A 265 -9.94 -18.91 -7.07
CA LEU A 265 -8.56 -18.67 -7.49
C LEU A 265 -8.21 -19.23 -8.87
N ASP A 266 -8.62 -20.46 -9.19
CA ASP A 266 -8.32 -21.09 -10.48
C ASP A 266 -9.07 -20.44 -11.64
N ARG A 267 -10.34 -20.02 -11.41
CA ARG A 267 -11.12 -19.29 -12.42
C ARG A 267 -10.55 -17.88 -12.62
N ARG A 268 -10.09 -17.23 -11.55
CA ARG A 268 -9.36 -15.95 -11.61
C ARG A 268 -8.04 -16.09 -12.37
N ARG A 269 -7.31 -17.20 -12.17
CA ARG A 269 -6.09 -17.51 -12.92
C ARG A 269 -6.37 -17.63 -14.41
N LEU A 270 -7.40 -18.41 -14.79
CA LEU A 270 -7.83 -18.56 -16.18
C LEU A 270 -8.23 -17.21 -16.82
N CYS A 271 -8.94 -16.37 -16.05
CA CYS A 271 -9.30 -15.01 -16.47
C CYS A 271 -8.06 -14.17 -16.77
N CYS A 272 -7.00 -14.25 -15.96
CA CYS A 272 -5.78 -13.47 -16.18
C CYS A 272 -4.89 -14.02 -17.31
N THR A 273 -4.93 -15.32 -17.60
CA THR A 273 -4.08 -15.94 -18.64
C THR A 273 -4.64 -15.79 -20.06
N ASN A 274 -5.97 -15.71 -20.22
CA ASN A 274 -6.61 -15.72 -21.54
C ASN A 274 -6.68 -14.36 -22.24
N GLY A 275 -6.12 -13.32 -21.63
CA GLY A 275 -5.69 -12.16 -22.40
C GLY A 275 -5.18 -11.00 -21.56
N LEU A 276 -4.60 -10.06 -22.28
CA LEU A 276 -3.75 -8.97 -21.80
C LEU A 276 -2.37 -9.40 -21.26
N ARG A 277 -1.44 -9.39 -22.22
CA ARG A 277 -0.03 -9.03 -22.01
C ARG A 277 0.03 -7.70 -21.25
N GLY A 278 0.35 -7.70 -19.96
CA GLY A 278 0.90 -6.51 -19.29
C GLY A 278 0.00 -5.73 -18.32
N PHE A 279 -0.93 -6.36 -17.62
CA PHE A 279 -1.52 -5.74 -16.42
C PHE A 279 -0.78 -6.15 -15.14
N ILE A 280 0.44 -5.63 -15.01
CA ILE A 280 0.97 -5.29 -13.70
C ILE A 280 0.99 -3.78 -13.67
N LEU A 281 0.39 -3.16 -12.65
CA LEU A 281 0.75 -1.90 -11.96
C LEU A 281 -0.47 -1.28 -11.25
#